data_AF-A0A2T4DAA1-F1
#
_entry.id   AF-A0A2T4DAA1-F1
#
_cell.length_a   1.000
_cell.length_b   1.000
_cell.length_c   1.000
_cell.angle_alpha   90.00
_cell.angle_beta   90.00
_cell.angle_gamma   90.00
#
_symmetry.space_group_name_H-M   'P 1'
#
loop_
_entity.id
_entity.type
_entity.pdbx_description
1 polymer ?
#
loop_
_entity_poly.entity_id
_entity_poly.type
_entity_poly.pdbx_seq_one_letter_code
_entity_poly.pdbx_strand_id
1 'polypeptide(L)'
;VKKNEHDLILGNILGSGIFNTLAVVGLAAVIEPLAVDPEVLYRDWTLMLALTVGLFLMGFGLIGRSRLVSRVDGGILVLVYVAYTGYLLSTVVAAGTA
;
A
#
# COMPACT_ATOMS: atom_id res chain seq x y z
N VAL A 1 3.88 12.67 -30.67
CA VAL A 1 4.27 13.14 -29.32
C VAL A 1 3.18 12.73 -28.33
N LYS A 2 3.30 11.55 -27.70
CA LYS A 2 2.34 11.08 -26.68
C LYS A 2 2.64 11.76 -25.35
N LYS A 3 1.96 12.86 -25.04
CA LYS A 3 2.29 13.75 -23.90
C LYS A 3 1.27 13.77 -22.74
N ASN A 4 0.24 12.91 -22.73
CA ASN A 4 -0.83 12.94 -21.71
C ASN A 4 -1.15 11.60 -21.03
N GLU A 5 -0.39 10.52 -21.26
CA GLU A 5 -0.69 9.21 -20.66
C GLU A 5 -0.20 9.08 -19.21
N HIS A 6 0.83 9.84 -18.82
CA HIS A 6 1.41 9.76 -17.45
C HIS A 6 0.40 10.19 -16.38
N ASP A 7 -0.36 11.26 -16.63
CA ASP A 7 -1.35 11.78 -15.68
C ASP A 7 -2.56 10.83 -15.56
N LEU A 8 -2.95 10.18 -16.66
CA LEU A 8 -3.99 9.15 -16.65
C LEU A 8 -3.55 7.90 -15.87
N ILE A 9 -2.31 7.46 -16.06
CA ILE A 9 -1.75 6.30 -15.35
C ILE A 9 -1.65 6.60 -13.84
N LEU A 10 -1.16 7.79 -13.48
CA LEU A 10 -1.09 8.23 -12.08
C LEU A 10 -2.50 8.36 -11.46
N GLY A 11 -3.44 8.96 -12.19
CA GLY A 11 -4.83 9.10 -11.77
C GLY A 11 -5.53 7.75 -11.58
N ASN A 12 -5.25 6.76 -12.44
CA ASN A 12 -5.79 5.41 -12.28
C ASN A 12 -5.19 4.68 -11.07
N ILE A 13 -3.87 4.79 -10.86
CA ILE A 13 -3.21 4.15 -9.70
C ILE A 13 -3.73 4.76 -8.39
N LEU A 14 -3.74 6.09 -8.26
CA LEU A 14 -4.22 6.77 -7.06
C LEU A 14 -5.73 6.60 -6.87
N GLY A 15 -6.50 6.75 -7.96
CA GLY A 15 -7.96 6.63 -7.94
C GLY A 15 -8.43 5.23 -7.58
N SER A 16 -7.80 4.19 -8.11
CA SER A 16 -8.15 2.79 -7.80
C SER A 16 -7.92 2.45 -6.33
N GLY A 17 -6.83 2.93 -5.72
CA GLY A 17 -6.56 2.73 -4.29
C GLY A 17 -7.56 3.45 -3.38
N ILE A 18 -7.85 4.72 -3.66
CA ILE A 18 -8.83 5.51 -2.89
C ILE A 18 -10.24 4.90 -3.04
N PHE A 19 -10.64 4.53 -4.26
CA PHE A 19 -11.94 3.90 -4.50
C PHE A 19 -12.07 2.56 -3.78
N ASN A 20 -11.03 1.72 -3.79
CA ASN A 20 -11.10 0.42 -3.10
C ASN A 20 -11.26 0.61 -1.59
N THR A 21 -10.46 1.47 -0.96
CA THR A 21 -10.56 1.72 0.49
C THR A 21 -11.89 2.38 0.88
N LEU A 22 -12.39 3.37 0.13
CA LEU A 22 -13.63 4.07 0.50
C LEU A 22 -14.89 3.31 0.09
N ALA A 23 -14.94 2.81 -1.15
CA ALA A 23 -16.15 2.19 -1.69
C ALA A 23 -16.25 0.72 -1.31
N VAL A 24 -15.17 -0.06 -1.38
CA VAL A 24 -15.23 -1.51 -1.07
C VAL A 24 -15.19 -1.72 0.44
N VAL A 25 -14.15 -1.24 1.13
CA VAL A 25 -14.01 -1.44 2.59
C VAL A 25 -15.07 -0.66 3.36
N GLY A 26 -15.37 0.59 2.96
CA GLY A 26 -16.41 1.38 3.60
C GLY A 26 -17.81 0.78 3.45
N LEU A 27 -18.17 0.28 2.27
CA LEU A 27 -19.45 -0.40 2.07
C LEU A 27 -19.50 -1.74 2.80
N ALA A 28 -18.41 -2.51 2.81
CA ALA A 28 -18.31 -3.76 3.56
C ALA A 28 -18.56 -3.51 5.06
N ALA A 29 -17.96 -2.48 5.64
CA ALA A 29 -18.16 -2.10 7.04
C ALA A 29 -19.59 -1.65 7.38
N VAL A 30 -20.34 -1.11 6.41
CA VAL A 30 -21.76 -0.74 6.57
C VAL A 30 -22.67 -1.98 6.52
N ILE A 31 -22.34 -2.95 5.67
CA ILE A 31 -23.14 -4.18 5.52
C ILE A 31 -22.88 -5.14 6.69
N GLU A 32 -21.61 -5.38 7.02
CA GLU A 32 -21.18 -6.27 8.08
C GLU A 32 -20.04 -5.60 8.87
N PRO A 33 -20.24 -5.31 10.17
CA PRO A 33 -19.17 -4.77 10.99
C PRO A 33 -18.00 -5.74 11.02
N LEU A 34 -16.88 -5.35 10.43
CA LEU A 34 -15.68 -6.16 10.39
C LEU A 34 -15.16 -6.38 11.82
N ALA A 35 -15.43 -7.56 12.38
CA ALA A 35 -14.85 -8.00 13.65
C ALA A 35 -13.40 -8.44 13.42
N VAL A 36 -12.51 -7.47 13.21
CA VAL A 36 -11.07 -7.71 13.06
C VAL A 36 -10.41 -7.54 14.42
N ASP A 37 -9.54 -8.47 14.80
CA ASP A 37 -8.73 -8.31 16.00
C ASP A 37 -7.96 -6.97 15.95
N PRO A 38 -8.04 -6.13 17.00
CA PRO A 38 -7.43 -4.80 17.01
C PRO A 38 -5.95 -4.79 16.68
N GLU A 39 -5.25 -5.89 16.99
CA GLU A 39 -3.82 -6.07 16.75
C GLU A 39 -3.49 -6.24 15.26
N VAL A 40 -4.34 -6.96 14.52
CA VAL A 40 -4.21 -7.09 13.06
C VAL A 40 -4.56 -5.78 12.38
N LEU A 41 -5.63 -5.12 12.87
CA LEU A 41 -6.05 -3.82 12.34
C LEU A 41 -4.95 -2.75 12.51
N TYR A 42 -4.32 -2.66 13.68
CA TYR A 42 -3.24 -1.72 13.94
C TYR A 42 -2.00 -2.01 13.08
N ARG A 43 -1.63 -3.29 12.94
CA ARG A 43 -0.47 -3.70 12.13
C ARG A 43 -0.66 -3.33 10.66
N ASP A 44 -1.81 -3.68 10.10
CA ASP A 44 -2.08 -3.51 8.68
C ASP A 44 -2.27 -2.03 8.34
N TRP A 45 -2.93 -1.26 9.22
CA TRP A 45 -3.08 0.19 9.07
C TRP A 45 -1.75 0.93 9.19
N THR A 46 -0.91 0.56 10.16
CA THR A 46 0.42 1.18 10.34
C THR A 46 1.32 0.94 9.12
N LEU A 47 1.27 -0.25 8.53
CA LEU A 47 2.02 -0.56 7.32
C LEU A 47 1.48 0.13 6.09
N MET A 48 0.16 0.19 5.91
CA MET A 48 -0.43 0.98 4.82
C MET A 48 -0.04 2.45 4.91
N LEU A 49 -0.05 3.03 6.11
CA LEU A 49 0.34 4.40 6.35
C LEU A 49 1.85 4.59 6.08
N ALA A 50 2.70 3.71 6.59
CA ALA A 50 4.15 3.74 6.36
C ALA A 50 4.52 3.64 4.87
N LEU A 51 3.85 2.76 4.11
CA LEU A 51 4.05 2.62 2.66
C LEU A 51 3.54 3.85 1.90
N THR A 52 2.41 4.42 2.30
CA THR A 52 1.85 5.65 1.71
C THR A 52 2.78 6.83 1.95
N VAL A 53 3.31 6.97 3.17
CA VAL A 53 4.28 8.02 3.51
C VAL A 53 5.61 7.78 2.79
N GLY A 54 6.09 6.53 2.70
CA GLY A 54 7.28 6.19 1.93
C GLY A 54 7.17 6.58 0.46
N LEU A 55 6.03 6.23 -0.17
CA LEU A 55 5.69 6.66 -1.54
C LEU A 55 5.59 8.17 -1.67
N PHE A 56 4.96 8.85 -0.69
CA PHE A 56 4.83 10.31 -0.69
C PHE A 56 6.19 11.00 -0.58
N LEU A 57 7.07 10.54 0.32
CA LEU A 57 8.43 11.05 0.51
C LEU A 57 9.30 10.83 -0.72
N MET A 58 9.18 9.66 -1.36
CA MET A 58 9.85 9.36 -2.63
C MET A 58 9.30 10.21 -3.79
N GLY A 59 8.00 10.43 -3.84
CA GLY A 59 7.33 11.23 -4.89
C GLY A 59 7.56 12.74 -4.77
N PHE A 60 7.65 13.28 -3.54
CA PHE A 60 7.90 14.71 -3.29
C PHE A 60 9.38 15.11 -3.39
N GLY A 61 10.30 14.15 -3.55
CA GLY A 61 11.69 14.46 -3.85
C GLY A 61 12.47 15.08 -2.69
N LEU A 62 12.17 14.70 -1.44
CA LEU A 62 12.93 15.17 -0.27
C LEU A 62 14.33 14.54 -0.18
N ILE A 63 14.58 13.40 -0.83
CA ILE A 63 15.87 12.67 -0.78
C ILE A 63 16.73 12.81 -2.05
N GLY A 64 16.21 13.35 -3.16
CA GLY A 64 16.97 13.36 -4.40
C GLY A 64 16.34 14.19 -5.50
N ARG A 65 17.21 14.87 -6.25
CA ARG A 65 16.95 15.93 -7.24
C ARG A 65 16.15 15.49 -8.49
N SER A 66 15.41 14.38 -8.45
CA SER A 66 14.65 13.86 -9.59
C SER A 66 13.19 13.64 -9.20
N ARG A 67 12.28 14.37 -9.87
CA ARG A 67 10.80 14.29 -9.75
C ARG A 67 10.21 12.95 -10.24
N LEU A 68 11.02 11.90 -10.34
CA LEU A 68 10.66 10.62 -10.92
C LEU A 68 11.08 9.53 -9.94
N VAL A 69 10.12 8.75 -9.45
CA VAL A 69 10.35 7.52 -8.68
C VAL A 69 11.39 6.69 -9.43
N SER A 70 12.58 6.52 -8.88
CA SER A 70 13.64 5.77 -9.57
C SER A 70 13.34 4.27 -9.48
N ARG A 71 13.93 3.48 -10.39
CA ARG A 71 13.81 2.01 -10.35
C ARG A 71 14.32 1.41 -9.03
N VAL A 72 15.19 2.12 -8.32
CA VAL A 72 15.72 1.71 -7.01
C VAL A 72 14.67 1.90 -5.93
N ASP A 73 13.95 3.03 -5.95
CA ASP A 73 12.88 3.34 -5.00
C ASP A 73 11.72 2.34 -5.11
N GLY A 74 11.32 2.02 -6.34
CA GLY A 74 10.34 0.96 -6.61
C GLY A 74 10.83 -0.43 -6.17
N GLY A 75 12.13 -0.72 -6.34
CA GLY A 75 12.74 -1.97 -5.87
C GLY A 75 12.69 -2.14 -4.35
N ILE A 76 12.92 -1.05 -3.60
CA ILE A 76 12.82 -1.05 -2.13
C ILE A 76 11.37 -1.32 -1.70
N LEU A 77 10.38 -0.68 -2.33
CA LEU A 77 8.97 -0.89 -2.03
C LEU A 77 8.54 -2.34 -2.30
N VAL A 78 8.99 -2.94 -3.41
CA VAL A 78 8.74 -4.35 -3.73
C VAL A 78 9.41 -5.26 -2.71
N LEU A 79 10.64 -4.95 -2.29
CA LEU A 79 11.35 -5.75 -1.29
C LEU A 79 10.66 -5.74 0.07
N VAL A 80 10.20 -4.56 0.53
CA VAL A 80 9.39 -4.43 1.75
C VAL A 80 8.09 -5.21 1.62
N TYR A 81 7.42 -5.14 0.47
CA TYR A 81 6.19 -5.90 0.22
C TYR A 81 6.41 -7.41 0.29
N VAL A 82 7.46 -7.94 -0.34
CA VAL A 82 7.80 -9.36 -0.30
C VAL A 82 8.21 -9.81 1.10
N ALA A 83 9.03 -9.02 1.80
CA ALA A 83 9.44 -9.32 3.18
C ALA A 83 8.24 -9.35 4.13
N TYR A 84 7.33 -8.39 4.02
CA TYR A 84 6.12 -8.35 4.83
C TYR A 84 5.17 -9.50 4.50
N THR A 85 4.98 -9.83 3.21
CA THR A 85 4.18 -10.98 2.78
C THR A 85 4.76 -12.28 3.31
N GLY A 86 6.08 -12.44 3.29
CA GLY A 86 6.76 -13.61 3.85
C GLY A 86 6.60 -13.72 5.37
N TYR A 87 6.68 -12.61 6.11
CA TYR A 87 6.41 -12.56 7.54
C TYR A 87 4.94 -12.88 7.86
N LEU A 88 4.00 -12.40 7.05
CA LEU A 88 2.58 -12.69 7.23
C LEU A 88 2.29 -14.17 6.95
N LEU A 89 2.92 -14.75 5.92
CA LEU A 89 2.84 -16.18 5.64
C LEU A 89 3.42 -17.02 6.78
N SER A 90 4.58 -16.65 7.34
CA SER A 90 5.17 -17.42 8.44
C SER A 90 4.33 -17.34 9.71
N THR A 91 3.76 -16.17 10.02
CA THR A 91 2.85 -16.01 11.16
C THR A 91 1.54 -16.78 11.00
N VAL A 92 0.94 -16.78 9.80
CA VAL A 92 -0.27 -17.56 9.50
C VAL A 92 0.01 -19.07 9.52
N VAL A 93 1.12 -19.52 8.92
CA VAL A 93 1.52 -20.94 8.95
C VAL A 93 1.82 -21.40 10.37
N ALA A 94 2.53 -20.59 11.16
CA ALA A 94 2.81 -20.90 12.56
C ALA A 94 1.52 -20.95 13.41
N ALA A 95 0.57 -20.04 13.16
CA ALA A 95 -0.73 -20.04 13.83
C ALA A 95 -1.62 -21.23 13.43
N GLY A 96 -1.51 -21.74 12.20
CA GLY A 96 -2.25 -22.92 11.73
C GLY A 96 -1.65 -24.26 12.16
N THR A 97 -0.45 -24.26 12.75
CA THR A 97 0.21 -25.46 13.31
C THR A 97 0.06 -25.62 14.82
N ALA A 98 -0.69 -24.72 15.49
CA ALA A 98 -1.07 -24.80 16.90
C ALA A 98 -2.52 -25.27 17.03
#